data_AF-A0A2H3BCK7-F1
#
_entry.id   AF-A0A2H3BCK7-F1
#
_cell.length_a   1.000
_cell.length_b   1.000
_cell.length_c   1.000
_cell.angle_alpha   90.00
_cell.angle_beta   90.00
_cell.angle_gamma   90.00
#
_symmetry.space_group_name_H-M   'P 1'
#
loop_
_entity.id
_entity.type
_entity.pdbx_description
1 polymer ?
#
loop_
_entity_poly.entity_id
_entity_poly.type
_entity_poly.pdbx_seq_one_letter_code
_entity_poly.pdbx_strand_id
1 'polypeptide(L)'
;MPAAKSELELLRLHMGELLEEVDELKDELKKVKAQAEACQMEADWWRVTHYQYQFRIGQQVHDLEDEIKALQEENTQARHHSREAATERQQNRLRRDTIFDLVRCFMCFSPATEACILRCGHSYHVECLIRHFRLAIQSDGTPPICPECRDPVLVCPICNRILEEISSHMPDAEADSVRHEALWAMLFPAPESGTESEV
;
A
#
# COMPACT_ATOMS: atom_id res chain seq x y z
N MET A 1 -21.61 -98.36 56.90
CA MET A 1 -20.58 -97.31 56.77
C MET A 1 -19.75 -97.31 55.44
N PRO A 2 -20.07 -98.04 54.34
CA PRO A 2 -19.29 -97.92 53.10
C PRO A 2 -19.75 -96.79 52.15
N ALA A 3 -21.04 -96.43 52.13
CA ALA A 3 -21.57 -95.37 51.25
C ALA A 3 -21.00 -93.97 51.54
N ALA A 4 -20.69 -93.66 52.81
CA ALA A 4 -20.10 -92.39 53.20
C ALA A 4 -18.64 -92.21 52.74
N LYS A 5 -17.92 -93.30 52.41
CA LYS A 5 -16.54 -93.23 51.90
C LYS A 5 -16.50 -92.89 50.40
N SER A 6 -17.42 -93.44 49.61
CA SER A 6 -17.51 -93.15 48.17
C SER A 6 -17.97 -91.73 47.88
N GLU A 7 -18.86 -91.17 48.70
CA GLU A 7 -19.29 -89.77 48.57
C GLU A 7 -18.14 -88.79 48.88
N LEU A 8 -17.29 -89.12 49.85
CA LEU A 8 -16.14 -88.29 50.22
C LEU A 8 -15.05 -88.27 49.14
N GLU A 9 -14.86 -89.37 48.41
CA GLU A 9 -13.94 -89.43 47.26
C GLU A 9 -14.46 -88.64 46.07
N LEU A 10 -15.77 -88.71 45.78
CA LEU A 10 -16.41 -87.93 44.73
C LEU A 10 -16.29 -86.42 45.00
N LEU A 11 -16.52 -86.00 46.26
CA LEU A 11 -16.37 -84.61 46.68
C LEU A 11 -14.92 -84.10 46.56
N ARG A 12 -13.93 -84.96 46.81
CA ARG A 12 -12.52 -84.59 46.62
C ARG A 12 -12.16 -84.41 45.15
N LEU A 13 -12.67 -85.27 44.27
CA LEU A 13 -12.45 -85.15 42.83
C LEU A 13 -13.06 -83.85 42.31
N HIS A 14 -14.33 -83.59 42.65
CA HIS A 14 -15.01 -82.37 42.23
C HIS A 14 -14.38 -81.10 42.80
N MET A 15 -13.88 -81.15 44.04
CA MET A 15 -13.14 -80.03 44.60
C MET A 15 -11.79 -79.80 43.91
N GLY A 16 -11.15 -80.85 43.37
CA GLY A 16 -9.96 -80.72 42.53
C GLY A 16 -10.27 -80.01 41.21
N GLU A 17 -11.31 -80.45 40.49
CA GLU A 17 -11.78 -79.82 39.25
C GLU A 17 -12.14 -78.34 39.45
N LEU A 18 -12.87 -78.03 40.52
CA LEU A 18 -13.21 -76.64 40.85
C LEU A 18 -11.98 -75.78 41.17
N LEU A 19 -10.94 -76.34 41.79
CA LEU A 19 -9.70 -75.61 42.06
C LEU A 19 -8.93 -75.31 40.78
N GLU A 20 -8.88 -76.26 39.84
CA GLU A 20 -8.28 -76.07 38.52
C GLU A 20 -9.04 -74.99 37.72
N GLU A 21 -10.38 -75.04 37.69
CA GLU A 21 -11.20 -74.01 37.06
C GLU A 21 -10.97 -72.61 37.69
N VAL A 22 -10.84 -72.54 39.01
CA VAL A 22 -10.54 -71.29 39.72
C VAL A 22 -9.17 -70.74 39.35
N ASP A 23 -8.16 -71.59 39.21
CA ASP A 23 -6.81 -71.18 38.81
C ASP A 23 -6.79 -70.71 37.34
N GLU A 24 -7.48 -71.41 36.43
CA GLU A 24 -7.62 -70.98 35.03
C GLU A 24 -8.35 -69.62 34.92
N LEU A 25 -9.48 -69.46 35.61
CA LEU A 25 -10.21 -68.20 35.63
C LEU A 25 -9.39 -67.05 36.22
N LYS A 26 -8.54 -67.34 37.22
CA LYS A 26 -7.63 -66.36 37.82
C LYS A 26 -6.56 -65.90 36.83
N ASP A 27 -6.03 -66.81 36.01
CA ASP A 27 -5.05 -66.46 35.00
C ASP A 27 -5.67 -65.70 33.81
N GLU A 28 -6.87 -66.09 33.36
CA GLU A 28 -7.62 -65.31 32.38
C GLU A 28 -7.99 -63.92 32.91
N LEU A 29 -8.39 -63.80 34.18
CA LEU A 29 -8.66 -62.51 34.81
C LEU A 29 -7.42 -61.61 34.82
N LYS A 30 -6.23 -62.15 35.13
CA LYS A 30 -4.97 -61.39 35.08
C LYS A 30 -4.67 -60.92 33.66
N LYS A 31 -4.87 -61.77 32.66
CA LYS A 31 -4.64 -61.44 31.25
C LYS A 31 -5.59 -60.35 30.76
N VAL A 32 -6.88 -60.48 31.05
CA VAL A 32 -7.89 -59.45 30.70
C VAL A 32 -7.57 -58.14 31.42
N LYS A 33 -7.17 -58.18 32.70
CA LYS A 33 -6.77 -56.98 33.44
C LYS A 33 -5.56 -56.29 32.79
N ALA A 34 -4.52 -57.05 32.43
CA ALA A 34 -3.34 -56.50 31.77
C ALA A 34 -3.68 -55.90 30.39
N GLN A 35 -4.57 -56.55 29.62
CA GLN A 35 -5.06 -56.02 28.35
C GLN A 35 -5.86 -54.72 28.55
N ALA A 36 -6.74 -54.67 29.53
CA ALA A 36 -7.50 -53.47 29.85
C ALA A 36 -6.59 -52.30 30.27
N GLU A 37 -5.57 -52.57 31.08
CA GLU A 37 -4.56 -51.57 31.47
C GLU A 37 -3.75 -51.06 30.26
N ALA A 38 -3.35 -51.95 29.35
CA ALA A 38 -2.65 -51.57 28.12
C ALA A 38 -3.53 -50.69 27.20
N CYS A 39 -4.79 -51.08 26.98
CA CYS A 39 -5.74 -50.28 26.21
C CYS A 39 -5.99 -48.91 26.86
N GLN A 40 -6.07 -48.85 28.19
CA GLN A 40 -6.24 -47.59 28.92
C GLN A 40 -5.01 -46.68 28.75
N MET A 41 -3.80 -47.23 28.89
CA MET A 41 -2.56 -46.48 28.71
C MET A 41 -2.43 -45.93 27.28
N GLU A 42 -2.80 -46.72 26.27
CA GLU A 42 -2.82 -46.26 24.88
C GLU A 42 -3.83 -45.12 24.67
N ALA A 43 -5.05 -45.26 25.22
CA ALA A 43 -6.06 -44.20 25.17
C ALA A 43 -5.59 -42.91 25.86
N ASP A 44 -4.93 -43.02 27.02
CA ASP A 44 -4.35 -41.89 27.75
C ASP A 44 -3.27 -41.20 26.92
N TRP A 45 -2.38 -41.97 26.30
CA TRP A 45 -1.32 -41.47 25.44
C TRP A 45 -1.89 -40.72 24.23
N TRP A 46 -2.91 -41.28 23.57
CA TRP A 46 -3.58 -40.60 22.44
C TRP A 46 -4.26 -39.31 22.88
N ARG A 47 -4.89 -39.27 24.06
CA ARG A 47 -5.47 -38.03 24.59
C ARG A 47 -4.42 -36.94 24.79
N VAL A 48 -3.31 -37.27 25.44
CA VAL A 48 -2.21 -36.31 25.68
C VAL A 48 -1.63 -35.81 24.35
N THR A 49 -1.34 -36.72 23.43
CA THR A 49 -0.79 -36.38 22.12
C THR A 49 -1.74 -35.49 21.32
N HIS A 50 -3.04 -35.80 21.34
CA HIS A 50 -4.06 -35.01 20.67
C HIS A 50 -4.17 -33.59 21.27
N TYR A 51 -4.17 -33.45 22.59
CA TYR A 51 -4.19 -32.13 23.23
C TYR A 51 -2.94 -31.31 22.91
N GLN A 52 -1.76 -31.92 22.95
CA GLN A 52 -0.52 -31.25 22.59
C GLN A 52 -0.51 -30.79 21.12
N TYR A 53 -1.02 -31.64 20.23
CA TYR A 53 -1.15 -31.30 18.82
C TYR A 53 -2.14 -30.14 18.62
N GLN A 54 -3.34 -30.23 19.20
CA GLN A 54 -4.34 -29.16 19.10
C GLN A 54 -3.83 -27.85 19.69
N PHE A 55 -3.13 -27.88 20.82
CA PHE A 55 -2.53 -26.69 21.41
C PHE A 55 -1.50 -26.05 20.47
N ARG A 56 -0.60 -26.86 19.87
CA ARG A 56 0.41 -26.37 18.93
C ARG A 56 -0.22 -25.75 17.68
N ILE A 57 -1.18 -26.44 17.08
CA ILE A 57 -1.89 -25.93 15.90
C ILE A 57 -2.67 -24.66 16.27
N GLY A 58 -3.30 -24.65 17.44
CA GLY A 58 -3.98 -23.48 17.98
C GLY A 58 -3.03 -22.28 18.04
N GLN A 59 -1.84 -22.44 18.64
CA GLN A 59 -0.86 -21.37 18.69
C GLN A 59 -0.45 -20.88 17.30
N GLN A 60 -0.16 -21.80 16.37
CA GLN A 60 0.21 -21.43 15.00
C GLN A 60 -0.89 -20.65 14.28
N VAL A 61 -2.16 -21.00 14.51
CA VAL A 61 -3.30 -20.26 13.95
C VAL A 61 -3.33 -18.84 14.51
N HIS A 62 -3.16 -18.67 15.82
CA HIS A 62 -3.13 -17.32 16.43
C HIS A 62 -1.95 -16.49 15.90
N ASP A 63 -0.76 -17.08 15.81
CA ASP A 63 0.44 -16.39 15.28
C ASP A 63 0.20 -15.91 13.83
N LEU A 64 -0.43 -16.75 12.98
CA LEU A 64 -0.79 -16.39 11.61
C LEU A 64 -1.90 -15.34 11.54
N GLU A 65 -2.88 -15.38 12.44
CA GLU A 65 -3.92 -14.36 12.53
C GLU A 65 -3.34 -12.98 12.87
N ASP A 66 -2.38 -12.93 13.79
CA ASP A 66 -1.64 -11.71 14.13
C ASP A 66 -0.81 -11.19 12.95
N GLU A 67 -0.13 -12.07 12.21
CA GLU A 67 0.62 -11.71 11.01
C GLU A 67 -0.29 -11.16 9.90
N ILE A 68 -1.43 -11.82 9.64
CA ILE A 68 -2.43 -11.35 8.67
C ILE A 68 -2.91 -9.96 9.05
N LYS A 69 -3.18 -9.71 10.33
CA LYS A 69 -3.64 -8.40 10.82
C LYS A 69 -2.56 -7.33 10.63
N ALA A 70 -1.30 -7.62 10.95
CA ALA A 70 -0.19 -6.70 10.74
C ALA A 70 -0.01 -6.34 9.25
N LEU A 71 -0.07 -7.33 8.37
CA LEU A 71 0.01 -7.13 6.92
C LEU A 71 -1.18 -6.33 6.36
N GLN A 72 -2.38 -6.51 6.92
CA GLN A 72 -3.54 -5.70 6.55
C GLN A 72 -3.35 -4.23 6.92
N GLU A 73 -2.84 -3.95 8.12
CA GLU A 73 -2.53 -2.60 8.58
C GLU A 73 -1.47 -1.94 7.67
N GLU A 74 -0.36 -2.62 7.40
CA GLU A 74 0.67 -2.14 6.47
C GLU A 74 0.10 -1.85 5.08
N ASN A 75 -0.77 -2.73 4.54
CA ASN A 75 -1.39 -2.51 3.24
C ASN A 75 -2.31 -1.27 3.24
N THR A 76 -3.06 -1.05 4.32
CA THR A 76 -3.91 0.15 4.44
C THR A 76 -3.09 1.43 4.50
N GLN A 77 -1.97 1.41 5.23
CA GLN A 77 -1.05 2.53 5.30
C GLN A 77 -0.36 2.79 3.96
N ALA A 78 0.13 1.75 3.27
CA ALA A 78 0.72 1.87 1.94
C ALA A 78 -0.28 2.42 0.91
N ARG A 79 -1.56 2.00 0.98
CA ARG A 79 -2.63 2.58 0.15
C ARG A 79 -2.88 4.05 0.46
N HIS A 80 -2.83 4.43 1.73
CA HIS A 80 -2.97 5.83 2.14
C HIS A 80 -1.85 6.68 1.55
N HIS A 81 -0.59 6.30 1.78
CA HIS A 81 0.57 7.00 1.25
C HIS A 81 0.59 7.05 -0.29
N SER A 82 0.19 5.97 -0.96
CA SER A 82 0.05 5.95 -2.42
C SER A 82 -1.00 6.95 -2.90
N ARG A 83 -2.14 7.05 -2.20
CA ARG A 83 -3.19 8.04 -2.52
C ARG A 83 -2.71 9.46 -2.28
N GLU A 84 -2.04 9.73 -1.16
CA GLU A 84 -1.45 11.03 -0.85
C GLU A 84 -0.44 11.45 -1.92
N ALA A 85 0.52 10.59 -2.25
CA ALA A 85 1.50 10.84 -3.30
C ALA A 85 0.84 11.05 -4.68
N ALA A 86 -0.24 10.34 -5.00
CA ALA A 86 -0.99 10.56 -6.23
C ALA A 86 -1.69 11.93 -6.24
N THR A 87 -2.29 12.35 -5.12
CA THR A 87 -2.89 13.68 -5.00
C THR A 87 -1.86 14.80 -5.07
N GLU A 88 -0.71 14.62 -4.44
CA GLU A 88 0.40 15.57 -4.49
C GLU A 88 0.94 15.71 -5.91
N ARG A 89 1.20 14.60 -6.61
CA ARG A 89 1.60 14.62 -8.03
C ARG A 89 0.57 15.37 -8.88
N GLN A 90 -0.72 15.17 -8.63
CA GLN A 90 -1.77 15.89 -9.36
C GLN A 90 -1.75 17.38 -9.06
N GLN A 91 -1.58 17.79 -7.80
CA GLN A 91 -1.46 19.20 -7.43
C GLN A 91 -0.22 19.84 -8.04
N ASN A 92 0.92 19.15 -8.05
CA ASN A 92 2.15 19.63 -8.66
C ASN A 92 2.01 19.78 -10.18
N ARG A 93 1.30 18.88 -10.86
CA ARG A 93 0.92 19.04 -12.27
C ARG A 93 0.09 20.31 -12.50
N LEU A 94 -0.96 20.52 -11.70
CA LEU A 94 -1.80 21.73 -11.83
C LEU A 94 -1.02 23.02 -11.57
N ARG A 95 -0.14 23.04 -10.56
CA ARG A 95 0.74 24.19 -10.27
C ARG A 95 1.67 24.47 -11.45
N ARG A 96 2.28 23.42 -12.01
CA ARG A 96 3.13 23.52 -13.20
C ARG A 96 2.36 24.10 -14.39
N ASP A 97 1.19 23.54 -14.68
CA ASP A 97 0.38 23.99 -15.83
C ASP A 97 -0.04 25.46 -15.64
N THR A 98 -0.37 25.87 -14.42
CA THR A 98 -0.66 27.28 -14.08
C THR A 98 0.56 28.18 -14.32
N ILE A 99 1.75 27.78 -13.87
CA ILE A 99 2.99 28.53 -14.12
C ILE A 99 3.25 28.63 -15.62
N PHE A 100 3.03 27.53 -16.35
CA PHE A 100 3.26 27.47 -17.78
C PHE A 100 2.40 28.48 -18.54
N ASP A 101 1.12 28.59 -18.17
CA ASP A 101 0.20 29.57 -18.75
C ASP A 101 0.64 31.01 -18.46
N LEU A 102 1.23 31.27 -17.29
CA LEU A 102 1.71 32.61 -16.90
C LEU A 102 2.99 33.05 -17.62
N VAL A 103 3.81 32.10 -18.07
CA VAL A 103 5.14 32.40 -18.68
C VAL A 103 5.15 32.27 -20.21
N ARG A 104 3.98 32.09 -20.81
CA ARG A 104 3.79 32.02 -22.26
C ARG A 104 3.28 33.33 -22.81
N CYS A 105 3.68 33.63 -24.03
CA CYS A 105 3.09 34.71 -24.78
C CYS A 105 1.67 34.33 -25.21
N PHE A 106 0.68 35.14 -24.83
CA PHE A 106 -0.74 34.90 -25.15
C PHE A 106 -1.04 34.82 -26.66
N MET A 107 -0.18 35.41 -27.50
CA MET A 107 -0.40 35.45 -28.96
C MET A 107 0.09 34.21 -29.69
N CYS A 108 1.19 33.59 -29.25
CA CYS A 108 1.81 32.46 -29.95
C CYS A 108 1.90 31.20 -29.09
N PHE A 109 1.57 31.28 -27.80
CA PHE A 109 1.61 30.19 -26.81
C PHE A 109 2.99 29.57 -26.58
N SER A 110 4.05 30.18 -27.11
CA SER A 110 5.44 29.81 -26.83
C SER A 110 5.95 30.50 -25.54
N PRO A 111 6.97 29.93 -24.86
CA PRO A 111 7.65 30.60 -23.76
C PRO A 111 8.06 32.03 -24.14
N ALA A 112 7.82 32.99 -23.25
CA ALA A 112 8.02 34.41 -23.52
C ALA A 112 9.50 34.86 -23.46
N THR A 113 10.39 34.17 -24.18
CA THR A 113 11.78 34.60 -24.39
C THR A 113 11.77 35.88 -25.23
N GLU A 114 12.23 37.01 -24.70
CA GLU A 114 12.00 38.39 -25.22
C GLU A 114 10.63 39.00 -24.87
N ALA A 115 10.20 38.81 -23.63
CA ALA A 115 8.96 39.36 -23.11
C ALA A 115 9.01 40.89 -22.95
N CYS A 116 7.89 41.54 -23.25
CA CYS A 116 7.57 42.88 -22.78
C CYS A 116 6.26 42.86 -21.99
N ILE A 117 6.16 43.74 -21.00
CA ILE A 117 5.00 43.92 -20.14
C ILE A 117 4.32 45.26 -20.42
N LEU A 118 3.00 45.23 -20.53
CA LEU A 118 2.15 46.41 -20.61
C LEU A 118 1.81 46.95 -19.21
N ARG A 119 1.34 48.21 -19.13
CA ARG A 119 0.90 48.79 -17.84
C ARG A 119 -0.26 48.05 -17.18
N CYS A 120 -1.07 47.33 -17.96
CA CYS A 120 -2.15 46.47 -17.46
C CYS A 120 -1.63 45.15 -16.87
N GLY A 121 -0.33 44.86 -16.93
CA GLY A 121 0.31 43.67 -16.36
C GLY A 121 0.46 42.50 -17.34
N HIS A 122 -0.23 42.52 -18.48
CA HIS A 122 -0.12 41.46 -19.49
C HIS A 122 1.22 41.50 -20.23
N SER A 123 1.79 40.32 -20.48
CA SER A 123 3.10 40.15 -21.09
C SER A 123 3.03 39.40 -22.42
N TYR A 124 3.87 39.82 -23.37
CA TYR A 124 3.91 39.29 -24.73
C TYR A 124 5.34 39.26 -25.24
N HIS A 125 5.62 38.45 -26.26
CA HIS A 125 6.80 38.70 -27.10
C HIS A 125 6.70 40.09 -27.73
N VAL A 126 7.82 40.81 -27.74
CA VAL A 126 7.94 42.12 -28.40
C VAL A 126 7.46 42.03 -29.85
N GLU A 127 7.91 41.02 -30.60
CA GLU A 127 7.53 40.86 -32.01
C GLU A 127 6.04 40.57 -32.21
N CYS A 128 5.46 39.70 -31.39
CA CYS A 128 4.04 39.37 -31.45
C CYS A 128 3.19 40.62 -31.21
N LEU A 129 3.54 41.40 -30.19
CA LEU A 129 2.85 42.63 -29.84
C LEU A 129 2.96 43.69 -30.95
N ILE A 130 4.16 43.88 -31.51
CA ILE A 130 4.37 44.79 -32.65
C ILE A 130 3.53 44.37 -33.86
N ARG A 131 3.49 43.07 -34.18
CA ARG A 131 2.68 42.54 -35.29
C ARG A 131 1.20 42.83 -35.06
N HIS A 132 0.70 42.63 -33.84
CA HIS A 132 -0.69 42.93 -33.49
C HIS A 132 -1.02 44.42 -33.67
N PHE A 133 -0.20 45.32 -33.13
CA PHE A 133 -0.44 46.76 -33.27
C PHE A 133 -0.36 47.25 -34.72
N ARG A 134 0.55 46.70 -35.53
CA ARG A 134 0.62 47.03 -36.97
C ARG A 134 -0.68 46.68 -37.70
N LEU A 135 -1.30 45.55 -37.36
CA LEU A 135 -2.58 45.14 -37.95
C LEU A 135 -3.74 46.03 -37.48
N ALA A 136 -3.75 46.44 -36.21
CA ALA A 136 -4.79 47.31 -35.64
C ALA A 136 -4.73 48.76 -36.15
N ILE A 137 -3.53 49.32 -36.34
CA ILE A 137 -3.34 50.70 -36.82
C ILE A 137 -3.82 50.84 -38.28
N GLN A 138 -3.69 49.78 -39.08
CA GLN A 138 -4.18 49.76 -40.46
C GLN A 138 -5.71 49.83 -40.56
N SER A 139 -6.44 49.56 -39.47
CA SER A 139 -7.89 49.43 -39.50
C SER A 139 -8.63 50.75 -39.24
N ASP A 140 -8.23 51.60 -38.27
CA ASP A 140 -9.07 52.75 -37.87
C ASP A 140 -8.35 53.90 -37.11
N GLY A 141 -7.02 53.95 -37.05
CA GLY A 141 -6.30 55.05 -36.37
C GLY A 141 -6.55 55.16 -34.85
N THR A 142 -7.20 54.16 -34.26
CA THR A 142 -7.43 54.02 -32.82
C THR A 142 -6.13 53.68 -32.09
N PRO A 143 -5.96 54.13 -30.83
CA PRO A 143 -4.79 53.79 -30.05
C PRO A 143 -4.71 52.27 -29.86
N PRO A 144 -3.50 51.69 -29.87
CA PRO A 144 -3.32 50.26 -29.65
C PRO A 144 -3.94 49.85 -28.32
N ILE A 145 -4.65 48.71 -28.32
CA ILE A 145 -5.28 48.14 -27.12
C ILE A 145 -4.62 46.81 -26.74
N CYS A 146 -4.63 46.48 -25.45
CA CYS A 146 -4.19 45.19 -24.96
C CYS A 146 -5.09 44.07 -25.51
N PRO A 147 -4.54 43.00 -26.10
CA PRO A 147 -5.33 41.88 -26.61
C PRO A 147 -6.18 41.16 -25.56
N GLU A 148 -5.74 41.16 -24.30
CA GLU A 148 -6.41 40.43 -23.21
C GLU A 148 -7.49 41.27 -22.52
N CYS A 149 -7.14 42.42 -21.96
CA CYS A 149 -8.10 43.27 -21.22
C CYS A 149 -8.70 44.41 -22.04
N ARG A 150 -8.22 44.67 -23.27
CA ARG A 150 -8.61 45.79 -24.13
C ARG A 150 -8.28 47.18 -23.59
N ASP A 151 -7.46 47.27 -22.55
CA ASP A 151 -6.98 48.57 -22.04
C ASP A 151 -6.09 49.28 -23.08
N PRO A 152 -6.20 50.61 -23.21
CA PRO A 152 -5.37 51.39 -24.13
C PRO A 152 -3.90 51.37 -23.72
N VAL A 153 -3.03 51.14 -24.70
CA VAL A 153 -1.58 51.09 -24.54
C VAL A 153 -1.01 52.47 -24.78
N LEU A 154 -0.89 53.24 -23.69
CA LEU A 154 -0.50 54.66 -23.72
C LEU A 154 1.02 54.88 -23.65
N VAL A 155 1.79 53.85 -23.27
CA VAL A 155 3.24 53.94 -23.03
C VAL A 155 3.92 52.78 -23.75
N CYS A 156 5.17 52.99 -24.18
CA CYS A 156 5.99 51.93 -24.75
C CYS A 156 6.04 50.72 -23.81
N PRO A 157 5.89 49.49 -24.34
CA PRO A 157 6.09 48.27 -23.57
C PRO A 157 7.46 48.25 -22.88
N ILE A 158 7.52 47.72 -21.67
CA ILE A 158 8.76 47.61 -20.89
C ILE A 158 9.29 46.19 -21.05
N CYS A 159 10.59 45.99 -21.31
CA CYS A 159 11.19 44.65 -21.34
C CYS A 159 11.00 43.95 -19.97
N ASN A 160 10.45 42.74 -19.99
CA ASN A 160 10.18 41.95 -18.79
C ASN A 160 11.29 40.90 -18.60
N ARG A 161 12.47 41.35 -18.17
CA ARG A 161 13.66 40.49 -18.00
C ARG A 161 13.44 39.34 -17.00
N ILE A 162 12.58 39.53 -16.01
CA ILE A 162 12.23 38.48 -15.04
C ILE A 162 11.50 37.35 -15.77
N LEU A 163 10.52 37.70 -16.61
CA LEU A 163 9.79 36.72 -17.40
C LEU A 163 10.70 36.05 -18.43
N GLU A 164 11.60 36.81 -19.07
CA GLU A 164 12.62 36.24 -19.98
C GLU A 164 13.50 35.21 -19.28
N GLU A 165 13.99 35.52 -18.08
CA GLU A 165 14.83 34.62 -17.28
C GLU A 165 14.06 33.35 -16.90
N ILE A 166 12.84 33.49 -16.38
CA ILE A 166 11.98 32.34 -16.05
C ILE A 166 11.70 31.51 -17.31
N SER A 167 11.28 32.15 -18.41
CA SER A 167 10.98 31.50 -19.69
C SER A 167 12.19 30.81 -20.31
N SER A 168 13.41 31.29 -20.08
CA SER A 168 14.64 30.67 -20.59
C SER A 168 14.96 29.31 -19.95
N HIS A 169 14.43 29.07 -18.75
CA HIS A 169 14.53 27.80 -18.05
C HIS A 169 13.36 26.86 -18.34
N MET A 170 12.39 27.32 -19.13
CA MET A 170 11.24 26.51 -19.51
C MET A 170 11.68 25.52 -20.59
N PRO A 171 11.43 24.23 -20.41
CA PRO A 171 11.70 23.25 -21.45
C PRO A 171 10.83 23.54 -22.68
N ASP A 172 11.42 23.40 -23.87
CA ASP A 172 10.69 23.52 -25.13
C ASP A 172 9.50 22.55 -25.14
N ALA A 173 8.33 23.03 -25.60
CA ALA A 173 7.12 22.22 -25.67
C ALA A 173 7.26 20.99 -26.60
N GLU A 174 8.29 20.99 -27.47
CA GLU A 174 8.64 19.90 -28.38
C GLU A 174 9.66 18.92 -27.78
N ALA A 175 10.20 19.19 -26.59
CA ALA A 175 11.17 18.32 -25.93
C ALA A 175 10.49 17.05 -25.35
N ASP A 176 11.24 15.94 -25.36
CA ASP A 176 10.86 14.64 -24.81
C ASP A 176 10.14 14.76 -23.45
N SER A 177 8.94 14.19 -23.35
CA SER A 177 8.06 14.30 -22.17
C SER A 177 8.72 13.79 -20.89
N VAL A 178 9.63 12.81 -21.00
CA VAL A 178 10.39 12.25 -19.87
C VAL A 178 11.44 13.26 -19.36
N ARG A 179 12.14 13.94 -20.27
CA ARG A 179 13.10 15.01 -19.90
C ARG A 179 12.39 16.24 -19.36
N HIS A 180 11.23 16.55 -19.90
CA HIS A 180 10.36 17.63 -19.44
C HIS A 180 10.00 17.43 -17.96
N GLU A 181 9.52 16.24 -17.58
CA GLU A 181 9.12 15.95 -16.20
C GLU A 181 10.29 16.03 -15.19
N ALA A 182 11.47 15.56 -15.57
CA ALA A 182 12.68 15.63 -14.74
C ALA A 182 13.18 17.08 -14.50
N LEU A 183 13.16 17.93 -15.54
CA LEU A 183 13.54 19.35 -15.40
C LEU A 183 12.60 20.10 -14.45
N TRP A 184 11.30 19.83 -14.55
CA TRP A 184 10.30 20.42 -13.66
C TRP A 184 10.46 19.96 -12.20
N ALA A 185 10.79 18.69 -11.98
CA ALA A 185 11.07 18.17 -10.64
C ALA A 185 12.28 18.85 -9.98
N MET A 186 13.25 19.36 -10.76
CA MET A 186 14.38 20.12 -10.23
C MET A 186 14.02 21.57 -9.88
N LEU A 187 13.14 22.20 -10.65
CA LEU A 187 12.72 23.59 -10.40
C LEU A 187 11.70 23.70 -9.26
N PHE A 188 10.90 22.65 -9.06
CA PHE A 188 9.88 22.58 -8.02
C PHE A 188 9.98 21.24 -7.29
N PRO A 189 11.03 21.05 -6.48
CA PRO A 189 11.20 19.82 -5.73
C PRO A 189 10.00 19.60 -4.80
N ALA A 190 9.61 18.35 -4.63
CA ALA A 190 8.64 17.99 -3.61
C ALA A 190 9.17 18.48 -2.24
N PRO A 191 8.31 19.01 -1.36
CA PRO A 191 8.74 19.34 0.00
C PRO A 191 9.37 18.09 0.61
N GLU A 192 10.57 18.22 1.16
CA GLU A 192 11.23 17.12 1.86
C GLU A 192 10.27 16.60 2.92
N SER A 193 9.71 15.41 2.71
CA SER A 193 8.94 14.71 3.72
C SER A 193 9.90 14.51 4.87
N GLY A 194 9.72 15.29 5.94
CA GLY A 194 10.61 15.31 7.09
C GLY A 194 10.82 13.89 7.59
N THR A 195 11.97 13.31 7.22
CA THR A 195 12.53 12.18 7.93
C THR A 195 13.04 12.78 9.23
N GLU A 196 12.14 12.85 10.22
CA GLU A 196 12.54 12.98 11.60
C GLU A 196 13.54 11.86 11.84
N SER A 197 14.80 12.26 11.89
CA SER A 197 15.90 11.43 12.33
C SER A 197 15.65 11.27 13.82
N GLU A 198 15.07 10.14 14.22
CA GLU A 198 15.08 9.71 15.60
C GLU A 198 16.54 9.66 16.05
N VAL A 199 16.89 10.57 16.95
CA VAL A 199 18.15 10.59 17.72
C VAL A 199 17.89 9.93 19.06
#